data_AF-A0A8J2A9X0-F1
#
_entry.id   AF-A0A8J2A9X0-F1
#
_cell.length_a   1.000
_cell.length_b   1.000
_cell.length_c   1.000
_cell.angle_alpha   90.00
_cell.angle_beta   90.00
_cell.angle_gamma   90.00
#
_symmetry.space_group_name_H-M   'P 1'
#
loop_
_entity.id
_entity.type
_entity.pdbx_description
1 polymer ?
#
loop_
_entity_poly.entity_id
_entity_poly.type
_entity_poly.pdbx_seq_one_letter_code
_entity_poly.pdbx_strand_id
1 'polypeptide(L)'
;HLLSPPIPNLHSFLRKNYEVFSIYDIRNLWRDMVAGVAAIHSLGLIHFDLKPANFLIVDNIVKVSDFGLARGINKDEGITHAFYQPDEGSASLKMRPAADVWALGIILYQLLYGRAPYEHLE
;
A
#
# COMPACT_ATOMS: atom_id res chain seq x y z
N HIS A 1 -15.51 14.33 -24.33
CA HIS A 1 -14.14 14.00 -23.91
C HIS A 1 -14.04 12.50 -23.75
N LEU A 2 -13.35 11.84 -24.70
CA LEU A 2 -13.15 10.39 -24.69
C LEU A 2 -12.33 10.04 -23.45
N LEU A 3 -12.97 9.38 -22.49
CA LEU A 3 -12.32 8.88 -21.29
C LEU A 3 -11.28 7.85 -21.74
N SER A 4 -10.01 8.16 -21.53
CA SER A 4 -8.94 7.16 -21.59
C SER A 4 -9.37 5.95 -20.75
N PRO A 5 -9.10 4.72 -21.20
CA PRO A 5 -9.41 3.54 -20.39
C PRO A 5 -8.79 3.72 -19.00
N PRO A 6 -9.48 3.27 -17.92
CA PRO A 6 -8.95 3.42 -16.57
C PRO A 6 -7.56 2.80 -16.49
N ILE A 7 -6.61 3.52 -15.91
CA ILE A 7 -5.24 3.03 -15.74
C ILE A 7 -5.33 1.69 -15.01
N PRO A 8 -4.78 0.60 -15.57
CA PRO A 8 -4.84 -0.70 -14.95
C PRO A 8 -4.19 -0.68 -13.55
N ASN A 9 -4.85 -1.27 -12.57
CA ASN A 9 -4.32 -1.44 -11.22
C ASN A 9 -4.13 -2.91 -10.86
N LEU A 10 -3.34 -3.18 -9.83
CA LEU A 10 -3.01 -4.54 -9.42
C LEU A 10 -4.25 -5.35 -9.04
N HIS A 11 -5.28 -4.72 -8.44
CA HIS A 11 -6.56 -5.38 -8.15
C HIS A 11 -7.23 -5.97 -9.41
N SER A 12 -7.25 -5.21 -10.51
CA SER A 12 -7.85 -5.63 -11.77
C SER A 12 -7.07 -6.80 -12.40
N PHE A 13 -5.76 -6.84 -12.20
CA PHE A 13 -4.90 -7.93 -12.65
C PHE A 13 -5.09 -9.20 -11.83
N LEU A 14 -5.13 -9.09 -10.50
CA LEU A 14 -5.37 -10.23 -9.60
C LEU A 14 -6.70 -10.93 -9.89
N ARG A 15 -7.75 -10.17 -10.22
CA ARG A 15 -9.08 -10.75 -10.55
C ARG A 15 -9.17 -11.46 -11.89
N LYS A 16 -8.31 -11.12 -12.87
CA LYS A 16 -8.39 -11.67 -14.24
C LYS A 16 -7.41 -12.80 -14.51
N ASN A 17 -6.27 -12.87 -13.81
CA ASN A 17 -5.12 -13.68 -14.22
C ASN A 17 -4.36 -14.35 -13.05
N TYR A 18 -5.06 -14.92 -12.06
CA TYR A 18 -4.35 -15.50 -10.91
C TYR A 18 -3.41 -16.66 -11.30
N GLU A 19 -3.78 -17.47 -12.30
CA GLU A 19 -2.96 -18.60 -12.76
C GLU A 19 -1.71 -18.22 -13.59
N VAL A 20 -1.46 -16.92 -13.84
CA VAL A 20 -0.50 -16.48 -14.88
C VAL A 20 0.79 -15.87 -14.30
N PHE A 21 0.81 -15.44 -13.04
CA PHE A 21 2.00 -14.77 -12.51
C PHE A 21 3.10 -15.77 -12.13
N SER A 22 4.22 -15.68 -12.83
CA SER A 22 5.43 -16.38 -12.40
C SER A 22 6.00 -15.72 -11.14
N ILE A 23 6.82 -16.46 -10.39
CA ILE A 23 7.57 -15.89 -9.26
C ILE A 23 8.45 -14.70 -9.69
N TYR A 24 8.88 -14.66 -10.95
CA TYR A 24 9.64 -13.54 -11.50
C TYR A 24 8.78 -12.29 -11.66
N ASP A 25 7.55 -12.45 -12.13
CA ASP A 25 6.59 -11.33 -12.26
C ASP A 25 6.24 -10.78 -10.88
N ILE A 26 5.92 -11.67 -9.92
CA ILE A 26 5.63 -11.29 -8.54
C ILE A 26 6.80 -10.52 -7.93
N ARG A 27 8.04 -11.02 -8.10
CA ARG A 27 9.25 -10.36 -7.61
C ARG A 27 9.42 -8.96 -8.21
N ASN A 28 9.17 -8.79 -9.51
CA ASN A 28 9.32 -7.50 -10.20
C ASN A 28 8.26 -6.49 -9.72
N LEU A 29 6.99 -6.91 -9.67
CA LEU A 29 5.90 -6.11 -9.12
C LEU A 29 6.20 -5.69 -7.68
N TRP A 30 6.61 -6.66 -6.85
CA TRP A 30 6.92 -6.44 -5.44
C TRP A 30 8.06 -5.45 -5.24
N ARG A 31 9.14 -5.57 -6.01
CA ARG A 31 10.28 -4.64 -5.97
C ARG A 31 9.81 -3.21 -6.22
N ASP A 32 9.02 -2.99 -7.25
CA ASP A 32 8.54 -1.66 -7.62
C ASP A 32 7.59 -1.08 -6.56
N MET A 33 6.71 -1.92 -5.99
CA MET A 33 5.83 -1.54 -4.86
C MET A 33 6.63 -1.09 -3.63
N VAL A 34 7.60 -1.90 -3.19
CA VAL A 34 8.43 -1.61 -2.02
C VAL A 34 9.27 -0.36 -2.26
N ALA A 35 9.83 -0.19 -3.46
CA ALA A 35 10.58 1.01 -3.82
C ALA A 35 9.71 2.27 -3.75
N GLY A 36 8.48 2.21 -4.27
CA GLY A 36 7.52 3.32 -4.19
C GLY A 36 7.17 3.69 -2.75
N VAL A 37 6.86 2.70 -1.90
CA VAL A 37 6.54 2.94 -0.48
C VAL A 37 7.76 3.44 0.29
N ALA A 38 8.95 2.92 0.03
CA ALA A 38 10.19 3.41 0.64
C ALA A 38 10.44 4.88 0.28
N ALA A 39 10.16 5.29 -0.96
CA ALA A 39 10.26 6.69 -1.37
C ALA A 39 9.27 7.58 -0.59
N ILE A 40 8.02 7.14 -0.42
CA ILE A 40 7.02 7.84 0.40
C ILE A 40 7.52 7.99 1.85
N HIS A 41 8.03 6.92 2.45
CA HIS A 41 8.57 6.94 3.82
C HIS A 41 9.80 7.84 3.96
N SER A 42 10.66 7.91 2.93
CA SER A 42 11.83 8.79 2.92
C SER A 42 11.46 10.29 2.94
N LEU A 43 10.29 10.63 2.39
CA LEU A 43 9.69 11.97 2.46
C LEU A 43 8.99 12.25 3.80
N GLY A 44 9.05 11.31 4.75
CA GLY A 44 8.37 11.41 6.03
C GLY A 44 6.86 11.26 5.92
N LEU A 45 6.34 10.61 4.88
CA LEU A 45 4.92 10.32 4.71
C LEU A 45 4.63 8.86 5.01
N ILE A 46 3.43 8.57 5.52
CA ILE A 46 2.85 7.22 5.64
C ILE A 46 1.56 7.21 4.82
N HIS A 47 1.34 6.16 4.03
CA HIS A 47 0.22 6.09 3.09
C HIS A 47 -1.11 5.72 3.78
N PHE A 48 -1.09 4.78 4.72
CA PHE A 48 -2.23 4.26 5.50
C PHE A 48 -3.34 3.51 4.75
N ASP A 49 -3.44 3.68 3.43
CA ASP A 49 -4.44 2.97 2.60
C ASP A 49 -3.80 2.11 1.50
N LEU A 50 -2.75 1.35 1.81
CA LEU A 50 -2.14 0.47 0.81
C LEU A 50 -3.05 -0.75 0.56
N LYS A 51 -3.49 -0.90 -0.68
CA LYS A 51 -4.29 -2.03 -1.20
C LYS A 51 -4.00 -2.23 -2.69
N PRO A 52 -4.28 -3.39 -3.29
CA PRO A 52 -3.95 -3.64 -4.70
C PRO A 52 -4.54 -2.62 -5.67
N ALA A 53 -5.68 -2.01 -5.37
CA ALA A 53 -6.29 -0.97 -6.21
C ALA A 53 -5.45 0.33 -6.27
N ASN A 54 -4.61 0.57 -5.27
CA ASN A 54 -3.78 1.77 -5.11
C ASN A 54 -2.36 1.58 -5.71
N PHE A 55 -2.13 0.47 -6.41
CA PHE A 55 -0.93 0.22 -7.19
C PHE A 55 -1.29 0.17 -8.68
N LEU A 56 -0.90 1.21 -9.40
CA LEU A 56 -1.13 1.35 -10.84
C LEU A 56 0.01 0.73 -11.62
N ILE A 57 -0.28 0.18 -12.80
CA ILE A 57 0.73 -0.33 -13.73
C ILE A 57 0.77 0.59 -14.94
N VAL A 58 1.91 1.27 -15.11
CA VAL A 58 2.17 2.22 -16.19
C VAL A 58 3.50 1.86 -16.82
N ASP A 59 3.51 1.58 -18.13
CA ASP A 59 4.72 1.18 -18.86
C ASP A 59 5.48 0.00 -18.21
N ASN A 60 4.73 -1.02 -17.75
CA ASN A 60 5.23 -2.18 -16.99
C ASN A 60 5.92 -1.86 -15.66
N ILE A 61 5.71 -0.66 -15.11
CA ILE A 61 6.23 -0.24 -13.81
C ILE A 61 5.06 -0.05 -12.84
N VAL A 62 5.22 -0.56 -11.62
CA VAL A 62 4.24 -0.33 -10.55
C VAL A 62 4.44 1.04 -9.90
N LYS A 63 3.36 1.81 -9.76
CA LYS A 63 3.36 3.13 -9.12
C LYS A 63 2.30 3.18 -8.01
N VAL A 64 2.64 3.82 -6.89
CA VAL A 64 1.72 4.05 -5.78
C VAL A 64 0.80 5.23 -6.12
N SER A 65 -0.48 5.10 -5.80
CA SER A 65 -1.51 6.12 -6.03
C SER A 65 -2.44 6.26 -4.83
N ASP A 66 -3.27 7.31 -4.85
CA ASP A 66 -4.32 7.58 -3.86
C ASP A 66 -3.81 7.87 -2.43
N PHE A 67 -3.29 9.09 -2.28
CA PHE A 67 -2.76 9.60 -1.01
C PHE A 67 -3.84 10.23 -0.12
N GLY A 68 -5.14 9.93 -0.34
CA GLY A 68 -6.25 10.58 0.39
C GLY A 68 -6.19 10.41 1.92
N LEU A 69 -5.60 9.31 2.39
CA LEU A 69 -5.38 9.02 3.81
C LEU A 69 -3.94 9.21 4.27
N ALA A 70 -3.05 9.68 3.40
CA ALA A 70 -1.65 9.85 3.74
C ALA A 70 -1.45 10.93 4.81
N ARG A 71 -0.42 10.75 5.64
CA ARG A 71 -0.08 11.67 6.73
C ARG A 71 1.42 11.80 6.91
N GLY A 72 1.85 12.99 7.33
CA GLY A 72 3.25 13.28 7.64
C GLY A 72 3.69 12.79 9.03
N ILE A 73 4.95 12.42 9.13
CA ILE A 73 5.70 12.18 10.35
C ILE A 73 6.44 13.49 10.64
N ASN A 74 5.89 14.37 11.47
CA ASN A 74 6.58 15.60 11.88
C ASN A 74 7.91 15.25 12.56
N LYS A 75 9.02 15.81 12.06
CA LYS A 75 10.37 15.63 12.64
C LYS A 75 10.81 16.77 13.57
N ASP A 76 10.16 17.94 13.51
CA ASP A 76 10.71 19.17 14.11
C ASP A 76 10.09 19.62 15.42
N GLU A 77 9.12 18.90 15.97
CA GLU A 77 8.60 19.20 17.30
C GLU A 77 8.61 17.91 18.11
N GLY A 78 9.30 17.93 19.25
CA GLY A 78 9.36 16.83 20.23
C GLY A 78 8.01 16.48 20.88
N ILE A 79 6.91 16.79 20.20
CA ILE A 79 5.54 16.51 20.58
C ILE A 79 4.90 15.89 19.36
N THR A 80 4.53 14.63 19.54
CA THR A 80 3.62 13.89 18.67
C THR A 80 2.33 14.70 18.52
N HIS A 81 2.29 15.65 17.58
CA HIS A 81 1.04 16.29 17.17
C HIS A 81 0.27 15.29 16.33
N ALA A 82 -0.38 14.41 17.08
CA ALA A 82 -1.37 13.49 16.62
C ALA A 82 -2.44 14.27 15.84
N PHE A 83 -2.60 13.97 14.56
CA PHE A 83 -3.94 14.04 13.95
C PHE A 83 -4.75 12.84 14.44
N TYR A 84 -4.99 12.81 15.75
CA TYR A 84 -6.05 12.13 16.50
C TYR A 84 -5.73 12.40 17.98
N GLN A 85 -6.41 13.36 18.62
CA GLN A 85 -6.35 13.48 20.08
C GLN A 85 -6.90 12.18 20.69
N PRO A 86 -6.12 11.42 21.49
CA PRO A 86 -6.66 10.39 22.34
C PRO A 86 -6.77 11.00 23.74
N ASP A 87 -7.98 11.31 24.13
CA ASP A 87 -8.31 11.71 25.49
C ASP A 87 -7.77 10.60 26.43
N GLU A 88 -6.93 11.02 27.38
CA GLU A 88 -6.53 10.38 28.64
C GLU A 88 -6.86 8.86 28.74
N GLY A 89 -5.94 8.00 28.28
CA GLY A 89 -5.92 6.59 28.72
C GLY A 89 -5.69 5.51 27.67
N SER A 90 -5.65 5.81 26.37
CA SER A 90 -5.35 4.80 25.34
C SER A 90 -4.01 5.07 24.65
N ALA A 91 -3.20 4.02 24.53
CA ALA A 91 -1.87 4.06 23.96
C ALA A 91 -1.85 4.90 22.68
N SER A 92 -1.07 5.98 22.70
CA SER A 92 -0.73 6.75 21.51
C SER A 92 -0.38 5.78 20.38
N LEU A 93 -1.30 5.62 19.42
CA LEU A 93 -1.06 4.87 18.19
C LEU A 93 0.04 5.64 17.46
N LYS A 94 1.30 5.32 17.78
CA LYS A 94 2.46 5.79 17.06
C LYS A 94 2.17 5.54 15.58
N MET A 95 1.95 6.62 14.83
CA MET A 95 1.86 6.58 13.37
C MET A 95 3.17 5.98 12.87
N ARG A 96 3.15 4.70 12.50
CA ARG A 96 4.35 3.94 12.17
C ARG A 96 4.31 3.57 10.70
N PRO A 97 5.44 3.76 9.98
CA PRO A 97 5.68 3.10 8.68
C PRO A 97 5.35 1.60 8.68
N ALA A 98 5.38 0.95 9.85
CA ALA A 98 4.97 -0.44 10.04
C ALA A 98 3.54 -0.76 9.57
N ALA A 99 2.61 0.21 9.57
CA ALA A 99 1.25 -0.01 9.05
C ALA A 99 1.28 -0.29 7.53
N ASP A 100 2.03 0.52 6.77
CA ASP A 100 2.23 0.31 5.34
C ASP A 100 2.99 -1.00 5.07
N VAL A 101 3.98 -1.34 5.90
CA VAL A 101 4.73 -2.61 5.78
C VAL A 101 3.82 -3.82 6.01
N TRP A 102 2.91 -3.75 6.98
CA TRP A 102 1.92 -4.80 7.20
C TRP A 102 1.00 -4.96 5.98
N ALA A 103 0.46 -3.86 5.46
CA ALA A 103 -0.37 -3.87 4.26
C ALA A 103 0.36 -4.43 3.04
N LEU A 104 1.64 -4.07 2.86
CA LEU A 104 2.51 -4.67 1.84
C LEU A 104 2.60 -6.20 2.02
N GLY A 105 2.78 -6.70 3.24
CA GLY A 105 2.79 -8.14 3.52
C GLY A 105 1.48 -8.85 3.14
N ILE A 106 0.34 -8.23 3.42
CA ILE A 106 -0.97 -8.72 3.01
C ILE A 106 -1.07 -8.81 1.48
N ILE A 107 -0.57 -7.80 0.75
CA ILE A 107 -0.60 -7.80 -0.71
C ILE A 107 0.36 -8.84 -1.29
N LEU A 108 1.55 -9.04 -0.70
CA LEU A 108 2.47 -10.09 -1.13
C LEU A 108 1.84 -11.48 -0.97
N TYR A 109 1.17 -11.72 0.16
CA TYR A 109 0.40 -12.96 0.34
C TYR A 109 -0.65 -13.11 -0.75
N GLN A 110 -1.40 -12.04 -1.04
CA GLN A 110 -2.38 -12.00 -2.13
C GLN A 110 -1.78 -12.17 -3.51
N LEU A 111 -0.48 -11.94 -3.72
CA LEU A 111 0.21 -12.21 -4.98
C LEU A 111 0.69 -13.66 -5.10
N LEU A 112 0.95 -14.32 -3.97
CA LEU A 112 1.45 -15.68 -3.91
C LEU A 112 0.35 -16.75 -3.87
N TYR A 113 -0.80 -16.49 -3.27
CA TYR A 113 -1.74 -17.54 -2.84
C TYR A 113 -3.17 -17.53 -3.38
N GLY A 114 -3.60 -16.53 -4.10
CA GLY A 114 -4.94 -16.43 -4.70
C GLY A 114 -5.78 -15.32 -4.12
N ARG A 115 -5.49 -14.99 -2.87
CA ARG A 115 -6.50 -14.57 -1.91
C ARG A 115 -5.90 -13.79 -0.76
N ALA A 116 -6.75 -13.02 -0.07
CA ALA A 116 -6.35 -12.38 1.17
C ALA A 116 -6.06 -13.45 2.25
N PRO A 117 -5.11 -13.19 3.17
CA PRO A 117 -5.01 -13.98 4.38
C PRO A 117 -6.37 -14.00 5.09
N TYR A 118 -6.76 -15.17 5.59
CA TYR A 118 -7.99 -15.34 6.39
C TYR A 118 -9.32 -15.12 5.66
N GLU A 119 -9.34 -14.98 4.33
CA GLU A 119 -10.60 -14.86 3.54
C GLU A 119 -11.57 -16.04 3.75
N HIS A 120 -11.08 -17.18 4.24
CA HIS A 120 -11.87 -18.38 4.53
C HIS A 120 -12.43 -18.44 5.96
N LEU A 121 -12.16 -17.42 6.79
CA LEU A 121 -12.66 -17.33 8.16
C LEU A 121 -13.94 -16.47 8.28
N GLU A 122 -14.44 -15.97 7.15
CA GLU A 122 -15.72 -15.25 7.05
C GLU A 122 -16.85 -16.13 6.51
#